data_AF-A0A1G2CTJ3-F1
#
_entry.id   AF-A0A1G2CTJ3-F1
#
_cell.length_a   1.000
_cell.length_b   1.000
_cell.length_c   1.000
_cell.angle_alpha   90.00
_cell.angle_beta   90.00
_cell.angle_gamma   90.00
#
_symmetry.space_group_name_H-M   'P 1'
#
loop_
_entity.id
_entity.type
_entity.pdbx_description
1 polymer ?
#
loop_
_entity_poly.entity_id
_entity_poly.type
_entity_poly.pdbx_seq_one_letter_code
_entity_poly.pdbx_strand_id
1 'polypeptide(L)' 'MSILTFIEEAVRRMEQTGEEFCVSCGRGMGFSAMNTHVDHPVRYENGARYVEGSGQVCGDCAAKEDAKK' A
#
# COMPACT_ATOMS: atom_id res chain seq x y z
N MET A 1 12.01 9.74 -14.83
CA MET A 1 12.06 9.33 -13.41
C MET A 1 12.07 7.81 -13.36
N SER A 2 12.98 7.23 -12.58
CA SER A 2 13.12 5.77 -12.46
C SER A 2 12.12 5.23 -11.42
N ILE A 3 11.68 3.98 -11.60
CA ILE A 3 10.79 3.29 -10.63
C ILE A 3 11.46 3.18 -9.25
N LEU A 4 12.79 3.06 -9.19
CA LEU A 4 13.53 3.05 -7.92
C LEU A 4 13.27 4.32 -7.09
N THR A 5 13.23 5.48 -7.75
CA THR A 5 13.06 6.78 -7.08
C THR A 5 11.67 6.90 -6.44
N PHE A 6 10.67 6.25 -7.02
CA PHE A 6 9.30 6.24 -6.50
C PHE A 6 9.16 5.43 -5.21
N ILE A 7 9.84 4.27 -5.15
CA ILE A 7 9.79 3.39 -3.99
C ILE A 7 10.56 4.02 -2.83
N GLU A 8 11.74 4.57 -3.08
CA GLU A 8 12.54 5.25 -2.05
C GLU A 8 11.78 6.43 -1.42
N GLU A 9 11.08 7.23 -2.23
CA GLU A 9 10.30 8.36 -1.71
C GLU A 9 9.07 7.90 -0.91
N ALA A 10 8.43 6.80 -1.31
CA ALA A 10 7.32 6.21 -0.58
C ALA A 10 7.77 5.63 0.78
N VAL A 11 8.92 4.94 0.81
CA VAL A 11 9.55 4.45 2.05
C VAL A 11 9.89 5.62 2.97
N ARG A 12 10.48 6.69 2.44
CA ARG A 12 10.83 7.87 3.25
C ARG A 12 9.60 8.55 3.83
N ARG A 13 8.47 8.58 3.11
CA ARG A 13 7.20 9.09 3.62
C ARG A 13 6.65 8.20 4.73
N MET A 14 6.69 6.88 4.56
CA MET A 14 6.32 5.94 5.63
C MET A 14 7.15 6.15 6.90
N GLU A 15 8.47 6.34 6.78
CA GLU A 15 9.33 6.60 7.94
C GLU A 15 9.02 7.94 8.62
N GLN A 16 8.57 8.95 7.87
CA GLN A 16 8.29 10.29 8.40
C GLN A 16 6.87 10.48 8.95
N THR A 17 5.87 9.93 8.27
CA THR A 17 4.45 10.11 8.60
C THR A 17 3.86 8.88 9.30
N GLY A 18 4.56 7.75 9.26
CA GLY A 18 4.01 6.47 9.65
C GLY A 18 2.88 6.03 8.75
N GLU A 19 2.66 6.61 7.56
CA GLU A 19 1.58 6.25 6.64
C GLU A 19 2.00 5.07 5.75
N GLU A 20 1.12 4.08 5.59
CA GLU A 20 1.37 3.02 4.61
C GLU A 20 1.14 3.48 3.17
N PHE A 21 1.83 2.83 2.24
CA PHE A 21 1.71 3.10 0.82
C PHE A 21 1.49 1.81 0.03
N CYS A 22 0.85 1.95 -1.12
CA CYS A 22 0.66 0.86 -2.06
C CYS A 22 1.98 0.51 -2.74
N VAL A 23 2.45 -0.72 -2.63
CA VAL A 23 3.71 -1.18 -3.26
C VAL A 23 3.64 -1.21 -4.79
N SER A 24 2.44 -1.25 -5.36
CA SER A 24 2.23 -1.28 -6.81
C SER A 24 2.25 0.13 -7.45
N CYS A 25 1.78 1.16 -6.74
CA CYS A 25 1.63 2.51 -7.31
C CYS A 25 2.21 3.64 -6.47
N GLY A 26 2.77 3.36 -5.30
CA GLY A 26 3.37 4.33 -4.38
C GLY A 26 2.38 5.30 -3.71
N ARG A 27 1.07 5.12 -3.92
CA ARG A 27 0.04 6.00 -3.34
C ARG A 27 -0.09 5.75 -1.84
N GLY A 28 -0.13 6.82 -1.06
CA GLY A 28 -0.46 6.77 0.37
C GLY A 28 -1.85 6.17 0.58
N MET A 29 -1.96 5.30 1.58
CA MET A 29 -3.16 4.51 1.84
C MET A 29 -4.11 5.22 2.81
N GLY A 30 -3.71 6.35 3.38
CA GLY A 30 -4.52 7.15 4.30
C GLY A 30 -4.66 6.55 5.70
N PHE A 31 -3.81 5.59 6.07
CA PHE A 31 -3.77 5.00 7.40
C PHE A 31 -2.35 4.68 7.84
N SER A 32 -2.14 4.63 9.15
CA SER A 32 -0.81 4.48 9.73
C SER A 32 -0.35 3.02 9.80
N ALA A 33 0.91 2.79 9.47
CA ALA A 33 1.69 1.57 9.70
C ALA A 33 1.84 1.23 11.19
N MET A 34 1.67 2.21 12.09
CA MET A 34 1.67 1.97 13.53
C MET A 34 0.40 1.26 14.02
N ASN A 35 -0.67 1.26 13.23
CA ASN A 35 -1.85 0.46 13.50
C ASN A 35 -1.64 -0.94 12.89
N THR A 36 -1.28 -1.88 13.77
CA THR A 36 -0.89 -3.27 13.48
C THR A 36 -1.66 -3.91 12.31
N HIS A 37 -0.87 -4.50 11.41
CA HIS A 37 -1.16 -4.82 10.01
C HIS A 37 -2.35 -5.73 9.66
N VAL A 38 -3.09 -6.32 10.60
CA VAL A 38 -3.89 -7.52 10.27
C VAL A 38 -5.41 -7.33 10.36
N ASP A 39 -5.92 -6.35 11.12
CA ASP A 39 -7.36 -6.24 11.41
C ASP A 39 -7.96 -4.85 11.21
N HIS A 40 -7.29 -3.94 10.51
CA HIS A 40 -7.83 -2.58 10.35
C HIS A 40 -8.96 -2.58 9.29
N PRO A 41 -10.25 -2.38 9.66
CA PRO A 41 -11.38 -2.53 8.74
C PRO A 41 -11.29 -1.62 7.51
N VAL A 42 -10.69 -0.43 7.69
CA VAL A 42 -10.45 0.55 6.61
C VAL A 42 -9.56 -0.01 5.48
N ARG A 43 -8.70 -1.02 5.77
CA ARG A 43 -7.93 -1.71 4.72
C ARG A 43 -8.87 -2.49 3.80
N TYR A 44 -9.82 -3.23 4.37
CA TYR A 44 -10.80 -4.04 3.65
C TYR A 44 -11.88 -3.19 2.96
N GLU A 45 -12.36 -2.11 3.60
CA GLU A 45 -13.35 -1.19 3.00
C GLU A 45 -12.86 -0.57 1.69
N ASN A 46 -11.57 -0.21 1.64
CA ASN A 46 -10.95 0.33 0.43
C ASN A 46 -10.49 -0.76 -0.56
N GLY A 47 -10.84 -2.03 -0.32
CA GLY A 47 -10.43 -3.17 -1.15
C GLY A 47 -8.92 -3.43 -1.16
N ALA A 48 -8.17 -2.84 -0.23
CA ALA A 48 -6.74 -3.05 -0.15
C ALA A 48 -6.43 -4.44 0.43
N ARG A 49 -5.43 -5.11 -0.13
CA ARG A 49 -4.99 -6.44 0.33
C ARG A 49 -3.52 -6.45 0.67
N TYR A 50 -3.16 -7.24 1.69
CA TYR A 50 -1.78 -7.53 1.99
C TYR A 50 -1.32 -8.72 1.17
N VAL A 51 -0.19 -8.57 0.47
CA VAL A 51 0.48 -9.67 -0.22
C VAL A 51 1.67 -10.09 0.63
N GLU A 52 1.62 -11.31 1.15
CA GLU A 52 2.67 -11.85 1.99
C GLU A 52 4.05 -11.76 1.30
N GLY A 53 5.03 -11.20 2.00
CA GLY A 53 6.39 -10.98 1.48
C GLY A 53 6.53 -9.88 0.42
N SER A 54 5.43 -9.26 -0.03
CA SER A 54 5.46 -8.20 -1.06
C SER A 54 4.90 -6.85 -0.59
N GLY A 55 4.21 -6.81 0.56
CA GLY A 55 3.66 -5.59 1.14
C GLY A 55 2.19 -5.35 0.77
N GLN A 56 1.66 -4.15 1.02
CA GLN A 56 0.24 -3.84 0.82
C GLN A 56 -0.07 -3.22 -0.54
N VAL A 57 -1.17 -3.66 -1.15
CA VAL A 57 -1.67 -3.18 -2.44
C VAL A 57 -3.04 -2.51 -2.23
N CYS A 58 -3.25 -1.31 -2.78
CA CYS A 58 -4.52 -0.60 -2.69
C CYS A 58 -5.62 -1.26 -3.54
N GLY A 59 -6.90 -0.99 -3.23
CA GLY A 59 -8.03 -1.58 -3.94
C GLY A 59 -8.05 -1.32 -5.45
N ASP A 60 -7.66 -0.13 -5.90
CA ASP A 60 -7.54 0.18 -7.33
C ASP A 60 -6.56 -0.77 -8.05
N CYS A 61 -5.42 -1.07 -7.41
CA CYS A 61 -4.43 -1.98 -7.96
C CYS A 61 -4.87 -3.44 -7.82
N ALA A 62 -5.49 -3.81 -6.70
CA ALA A 62 -6.02 -5.16 -6.49
C ALA A 62 -7.11 -5.50 -7.52
N ALA A 63 -8.07 -4.60 -7.75
CA ALA A 63 -9.13 -4.76 -8.75
C ALA A 63 -8.57 -4.92 -10.18
N LYS A 64 -7.47 -4.22 -10.52
CA LYS A 64 -6.79 -4.38 -11.81
C LYS A 64 -6.08 -5.72 -11.96
N GLU A 65 -5.58 -6.29 -10.88
CA GLU A 65 -4.97 -7.63 -10.91
C GLU A 65 -6.04 -8.72 -11.00
N ASP A 66 -7.14 -8.58 -10.27
CA ASP A 66 -8.22 -9.57 -10.27
C ASP A 66 -9.00 -9.57 -11.61
N ALA A 67 -9.11 -8.41 -12.27
CA ALA A 67 -9.71 -8.30 -13.61
C ALA A 67 -8.87 -8.94 -14.74
N LYS A 68 -7.64 -9.40 -14.45
CA LYS A 68 -6.79 -10.12 -15.41
C LYS A 68 -6.91 -11.64 -15.32
N LYS A 69 -7.67 -12.17 -14.36
CA LYS A 69 -8.03 -13.59 -14.28
C LYS A 69 -9.30 -13.87 -15.06
#